data_AF-A0A919MIE4-F1
#
_entry.id   AF-A0A919MIE4-F1
#
_cell.length_a   1.000
_cell.length_b   1.000
_cell.length_c   1.000
_cell.angle_alpha   90.00
_cell.angle_beta   90.00
_cell.angle_gamma   90.00
#
_symmetry.space_group_name_H-M   'P 1'
#
loop_
_entity.id
_entity.type
_entity.pdbx_description
1 polymer ?
#
loop_
_entity_poly.entity_id
_entity_poly.type
_entity_poly.pdbx_seq_one_letter_code
_entity_poly.pdbx_strand_id
1 'polypeptide(L)'
;MDDLARRLAGLTFAGLTQDEVTGLIIDEVVAWGRARGWRVYRRAPSVVRLPPPMDQQHSVVDVALARPAAPPIVVEVDHTDRRRTVEKLLAEADAGRVAVWVRWGPGRIAEPPAPIHLIALPVDRARGRYSHSTAPARPAPTHSAAPAGAAEVAELPLPEPRRDPL
;
A
#
# COMPACT_ATOMS: atom_id res chain seq x y z
N MET A 1 7.06 -16.39 6.20
CA MET A 1 6.48 -15.21 5.53
C MET A 1 4.96 -15.28 5.50
N ASP A 2 4.36 -16.45 5.27
CA ASP A 2 2.90 -16.67 5.19
C ASP A 2 2.11 -16.14 6.38
N ASP A 3 2.68 -16.22 7.57
CA ASP A 3 2.05 -15.73 8.78
C ASP A 3 2.06 -14.20 8.91
N LEU A 4 3.08 -13.50 8.37
CA LEU A 4 3.02 -12.04 8.20
C LEU A 4 1.95 -11.67 7.15
N ALA A 5 1.90 -12.40 6.04
CA ALA A 5 0.90 -12.19 5.00
C ALA A 5 -0.52 -12.36 5.55
N ARG A 6 -0.77 -13.41 6.34
CA ARG A 6 -2.06 -13.65 7.01
C ARG A 6 -2.43 -12.54 7.99
N ARG A 7 -1.46 -12.05 8.75
CA ARG A 7 -1.66 -10.93 9.69
C ARG A 7 -2.07 -9.66 8.94
N LEU A 8 -1.36 -9.31 7.87
CA LEU A 8 -1.67 -8.12 7.07
C LEU A 8 -3.01 -8.26 6.34
N ALA A 9 -3.34 -9.46 5.83
CA ALA A 9 -4.65 -9.75 5.24
C ALA A 9 -5.81 -9.66 6.26
N GLY A 10 -5.50 -9.76 7.56
CA GLY A 10 -6.48 -9.57 8.64
C GLY A 10 -6.73 -8.12 9.03
N LEU A 11 -6.00 -7.15 8.47
CA LEU A 11 -6.17 -5.75 8.84
C LEU A 11 -7.56 -5.25 8.46
N THR A 12 -8.09 -4.31 9.23
CA THR A 12 -9.33 -3.61 8.87
C THR A 12 -9.16 -2.14 9.19
N PHE A 13 -9.40 -1.29 8.20
CA PHE A 13 -9.32 0.16 8.33
C PHE A 13 -10.21 0.83 7.30
N ALA A 14 -10.63 2.06 7.56
CA ALA A 14 -11.48 2.81 6.64
C ALA A 14 -11.09 4.29 6.60
N GLY A 15 -11.12 4.87 5.41
CA GLY A 15 -10.98 6.32 5.24
C GLY A 15 -9.56 6.87 5.46
N LEU A 16 -8.54 6.02 5.44
CA LEU A 16 -7.15 6.44 5.68
C LEU A 16 -6.54 7.11 4.45
N THR A 17 -5.62 8.05 4.68
CA THR A 17 -4.70 8.58 3.66
C THR A 17 -3.66 7.53 3.28
N GLN A 18 -2.91 7.82 2.21
CA GLN A 18 -1.80 6.95 1.79
C GLN A 18 -0.74 6.78 2.88
N ASP A 19 -0.39 7.86 3.56
CA ASP A 19 0.67 7.85 4.57
C ASP A 19 0.21 7.11 5.83
N GLU A 20 -1.07 7.27 6.22
CA GLU A 20 -1.66 6.53 7.34
C GLU A 20 -1.70 5.01 7.08
N VAL A 21 -2.08 4.57 5.87
CA VAL A 21 -2.05 3.13 5.53
C VAL A 21 -0.61 2.60 5.54
N THR A 22 0.33 3.34 4.96
CA THR A 22 1.74 2.93 4.93
C THR A 22 2.30 2.82 6.35
N GLY A 23 2.03 3.81 7.21
CA GLY A 23 2.41 3.80 8.62
C GLY A 23 1.81 2.61 9.38
N LEU A 24 0.51 2.35 9.21
CA LEU A 24 -0.19 1.23 9.82
C LEU A 24 0.46 -0.11 9.44
N ILE A 25 0.75 -0.33 8.15
CA ILE A 25 1.39 -1.56 7.68
C ILE A 25 2.80 -1.70 8.28
N ILE A 26 3.59 -0.63 8.31
CA ILE A 26 4.92 -0.63 8.94
C ILE A 26 4.81 -0.99 10.43
N ASP A 27 3.84 -0.43 11.15
CA ASP A 27 3.60 -0.71 12.56
C ASP A 27 3.28 -2.20 12.79
N GLU A 28 2.47 -2.78 11.92
CA GLU A 28 2.12 -4.21 11.97
C GLU A 28 3.30 -5.14 11.67
N VAL A 29 4.12 -4.81 10.68
CA VAL A 29 5.37 -5.54 10.39
C VAL A 29 6.30 -5.48 11.61
N VAL A 30 6.43 -4.30 12.23
CA VAL A 30 7.27 -4.11 13.42
C VAL A 30 6.75 -4.91 14.60
N ALA A 31 5.44 -4.86 14.86
CA ALA A 31 4.80 -5.62 15.93
C ALA A 31 4.95 -7.14 15.71
N TRP A 32 4.74 -7.60 14.48
CA TRP A 32 4.96 -9.00 14.09
C TRP A 32 6.39 -9.46 14.34
N GLY A 33 7.37 -8.65 13.94
CA GLY A 33 8.79 -8.92 14.12
C GLY A 33 9.17 -9.02 15.59
N ARG A 34 8.79 -8.03 16.39
CA ARG A 34 9.04 -8.01 17.84
C ARG A 34 8.43 -9.23 18.54
N ALA A 35 7.18 -9.58 18.21
CA ALA A 35 6.50 -10.74 18.77
C ALA A 35 7.21 -12.08 18.44
N ARG A 36 8.03 -12.13 17.39
CA ARG A 36 8.82 -13.31 16.98
C ARG A 36 10.28 -13.25 17.43
N GLY A 37 10.61 -12.33 18.34
CA GLY A 37 11.96 -12.19 18.90
C GLY A 37 12.97 -11.60 17.93
N TRP A 38 12.53 -10.92 16.86
CA TRP A 38 13.44 -10.18 15.99
C TRP A 38 13.83 -8.85 16.63
N ARG A 39 15.09 -8.44 16.43
CA ARG A 39 15.47 -7.03 16.57
C ARG A 39 14.96 -6.30 15.34
N VAL A 40 14.19 -5.22 15.55
CA VAL A 40 13.52 -4.51 14.47
C VAL A 40 14.04 -3.09 14.39
N TYR A 41 14.42 -2.68 13.18
CA TYR A 41 14.93 -1.36 12.84
C TYR A 41 14.00 -0.73 11.82
N ARG A 42 13.45 0.45 12.12
CA ARG A 42 12.76 1.27 11.12
C ARG A 42 13.80 2.07 10.34
N ARG A 43 13.55 2.33 9.06
CA ARG A 43 14.38 3.22 8.22
C ARG A 43 15.86 2.81 8.25
N ALA A 44 16.13 1.51 8.11
CA ALA A 44 17.48 0.96 8.19
C ALA A 44 18.26 1.23 6.89
N PRO A 45 19.59 1.43 6.94
CA PRO A 45 20.41 1.54 5.74
C PRO A 45 20.28 0.31 4.84
N SER A 46 20.00 0.56 3.57
CA SER A 46 20.02 -0.42 2.49
C SER A 46 21.46 -0.70 2.03
N VAL A 47 21.71 -1.84 1.40
CA VAL A 47 22.99 -2.11 0.71
C VAL A 47 23.19 -1.21 -0.52
N VAL A 48 22.11 -0.63 -1.05
CA VAL A 48 22.15 0.27 -2.21
C VAL A 48 22.54 1.68 -1.79
N ARG A 49 23.57 2.24 -2.45
CA ARG A 49 23.98 3.65 -2.30
C ARG A 49 23.04 4.60 -3.05
N LEU A 50 22.95 5.83 -2.57
CA LEU A 50 22.25 6.90 -3.29
C LEU A 50 23.02 7.26 -4.58
N PRO A 51 22.35 7.80 -5.61
CA PRO A 51 23.04 8.29 -6.79
C PRO A 51 23.90 9.53 -6.47
N PRO A 52 24.88 9.88 -7.32
CA PRO A 52 25.62 11.13 -7.22
C PRO A 52 24.68 12.35 -7.12
N PRO A 53 25.05 13.39 -6.34
CA PRO A 53 26.30 13.56 -5.60
C PRO A 53 26.30 12.94 -4.19
N MET A 54 25.28 12.16 -3.84
CA MET A 54 25.10 11.60 -2.49
C MET A 54 25.58 10.14 -2.37
N ASP A 55 26.49 9.69 -3.25
CA ASP A 55 26.95 8.30 -3.38
C ASP A 55 27.74 7.75 -2.17
N GLN A 56 28.10 8.63 -1.23
CA GLN A 56 28.64 8.24 0.08
C GLN A 56 27.57 7.80 1.08
N GLN A 57 26.29 8.00 0.75
CA GLN A 57 25.16 7.66 1.62
C GLN A 57 24.45 6.41 1.09
N HIS A 58 23.94 5.61 2.01
CA HIS A 58 23.07 4.49 1.69
C HIS A 58 21.63 4.98 1.55
N SER A 59 20.88 4.39 0.63
CA SER A 59 19.43 4.46 0.64
C SER A 59 18.88 3.74 1.88
N VAL A 60 17.57 3.80 2.09
CA VAL A 60 16.94 3.21 3.29
C VAL A 60 15.86 2.21 2.91
N VAL A 61 15.71 1.20 3.75
CA VAL A 61 14.56 0.30 3.78
C VAL A 61 13.61 0.65 4.90
N ASP A 62 12.30 0.45 4.70
CA ASP A 62 11.30 0.86 5.69
C ASP A 62 11.45 0.09 7.00
N VAL A 63 11.66 -1.23 6.91
CA VAL A 63 11.92 -2.08 8.06
C VAL A 63 13.04 -3.09 7.75
N ALA A 64 13.96 -3.26 8.70
CA ALA A 64 14.89 -4.39 8.73
C ALA A 64 14.71 -5.18 10.03
N LEU A 65 14.78 -6.50 9.92
CA LEU A 65 14.67 -7.43 11.03
C LEU A 65 15.91 -8.33 11.08
N ALA A 66 16.52 -8.47 12.25
CA ALA A 66 17.70 -9.32 12.44
C ALA A 66 17.60 -10.18 13.70
N ARG A 67 18.13 -11.41 13.62
CA ARG A 67 18.38 -12.29 14.77
C ARG A 67 19.56 -13.23 14.48
N PRO A 68 20.30 -13.71 15.50
CA PRO A 68 21.57 -14.42 15.28
C PRO A 68 21.50 -15.68 14.41
N ALA A 69 20.37 -16.41 14.45
CA ALA A 69 20.22 -17.72 13.80
C ALA A 69 19.39 -17.69 12.51
N ALA A 70 19.19 -16.52 11.90
CA ALA A 70 18.45 -16.41 10.64
C ALA A 70 18.97 -15.28 9.76
N PRO A 71 18.90 -15.40 8.42
CA PRO A 71 19.16 -14.29 7.52
C PRO A 71 18.33 -13.05 7.89
N PRO A 72 18.90 -11.84 7.79
CA PRO A 72 18.13 -10.61 7.98
C PRO A 72 16.96 -10.54 6.99
N ILE A 73 15.84 -9.98 7.43
CA ILE A 73 14.69 -9.69 6.57
C ILE A 73 14.67 -8.18 6.33
N VAL A 74 14.48 -7.76 5.09
CA VAL A 74 14.22 -6.35 4.75
C VAL A 74 12.84 -6.24 4.12
N VAL A 75 12.13 -5.16 4.47
CA VAL A 75 10.75 -4.94 4.05
C VAL A 75 10.62 -3.53 3.50
N GLU A 76 10.07 -3.45 2.30
CA GLU A 76 9.57 -2.21 1.69
C GLU A 76 8.05 -2.22 1.68
N VAL A 77 7.44 -1.06 1.95
CA VAL A 77 5.99 -0.89 1.95
C VAL A 77 5.62 0.18 0.92
N ASP A 78 5.03 -0.22 -0.20
CA ASP A 78 4.70 0.69 -1.29
C ASP A 78 3.22 0.64 -1.70
N HIS A 79 2.69 1.83 -2.02
CA HIS A 79 1.37 1.97 -2.64
C HIS A 79 1.41 1.76 -4.18
N THR A 80 2.57 1.82 -4.82
CA THR A 80 2.73 1.78 -6.29
C THR A 80 3.89 0.89 -6.73
N ASP A 81 3.86 0.39 -7.97
CA ASP A 81 4.94 -0.42 -8.55
C ASP A 81 6.13 0.44 -8.96
N ARG A 82 7.04 0.69 -8.01
CA ARG A 82 8.26 1.47 -8.27
C ARG A 82 9.38 0.54 -8.70
N ARG A 83 9.85 0.68 -9.94
CA ARG A 83 11.03 -0.04 -10.46
C ARG A 83 12.24 0.07 -9.53
N ARG A 84 12.46 1.27 -8.96
CA ARG A 84 13.55 1.51 -7.99
C ARG A 84 13.43 0.66 -6.73
N THR A 85 12.22 0.38 -6.24
CA THR A 85 12.03 -0.51 -5.08
C THR A 85 12.42 -1.93 -5.44
N VAL A 86 12.01 -2.42 -6.62
CA VAL A 86 12.37 -3.75 -7.12
C VAL A 86 13.88 -3.90 -7.23
N GLU A 87 14.57 -2.95 -7.86
CA GLU A 87 16.05 -2.96 -7.99
C GLU A 87 16.72 -2.97 -6.62
N LYS A 88 16.22 -2.18 -5.67
CA LYS A 88 16.72 -2.15 -4.29
C LYS A 88 16.54 -3.50 -3.59
N LEU A 89 15.36 -4.11 -3.69
CA LEU A 89 15.06 -5.40 -3.07
C LEU A 89 15.85 -6.55 -3.69
N LEU A 90 16.10 -6.53 -5.01
CA LEU A 90 16.99 -7.48 -5.67
C LEU A 90 18.42 -7.38 -5.12
N ALA A 91 18.95 -6.17 -4.98
CA ALA A 91 20.28 -5.96 -4.40
C ALA A 91 20.38 -6.43 -2.94
N GLU A 92 19.33 -6.26 -2.13
CA GLU A 92 19.28 -6.80 -0.77
C GLU A 92 19.25 -8.34 -0.76
N ALA A 93 18.53 -8.95 -1.70
CA ALA A 93 18.50 -10.40 -1.85
C ALA A 93 19.86 -10.96 -2.29
N ASP A 94 20.54 -10.30 -3.23
CA ASP A 94 21.90 -10.64 -3.65
C ASP A 94 22.91 -10.52 -2.49
N ALA A 95 22.65 -9.62 -1.53
CA ALA A 95 23.41 -9.51 -0.28
C ALA A 95 23.04 -10.57 0.78
N GLY A 96 22.24 -11.58 0.41
CA GLY A 96 21.88 -12.71 1.27
C GLY A 96 20.75 -12.42 2.26
N ARG A 97 19.98 -11.33 2.08
CA ARG A 97 18.82 -11.00 2.91
C ARG A 97 17.54 -11.56 2.33
N VAL A 98 16.55 -11.80 3.18
CA VAL A 98 15.18 -12.12 2.72
C VAL A 98 14.51 -10.80 2.36
N ALA A 99 14.36 -10.54 1.06
CA ALA A 99 13.72 -9.34 0.53
C ALA A 99 12.20 -9.51 0.46
N VAL A 100 11.47 -8.63 1.14
CA VAL A 100 10.00 -8.66 1.21
C VAL A 100 9.44 -7.34 0.69
N TRP A 101 8.49 -7.43 -0.23
CA TRP A 101 7.74 -6.28 -0.70
C TRP A 101 6.29 -6.37 -0.24
N VAL A 102 5.87 -5.46 0.64
CA VAL A 102 4.46 -5.28 0.96
C VAL A 102 3.89 -4.26 -0.03
N ARG A 103 3.16 -4.75 -1.03
CA ARG A 103 2.46 -3.89 -1.99
C ARG A 103 1.02 -3.78 -1.60
N TRP A 104 0.55 -2.55 -1.44
CA TRP A 104 -0.85 -2.29 -1.14
C TRP A 104 -1.43 -1.28 -2.13
N GLY A 105 -2.73 -1.34 -2.38
CA GLY A 105 -3.36 -0.42 -3.33
C GLY A 105 -4.60 -1.02 -4.00
N PRO A 106 -5.33 -0.22 -4.77
CA PRO A 106 -6.50 -0.70 -5.50
C PRO A 106 -6.09 -1.55 -6.70
N GLY A 107 -6.95 -2.51 -7.04
CA GLY A 107 -6.82 -3.32 -8.25
C GLY A 107 -5.76 -4.43 -8.15
N ARG A 108 -5.29 -4.88 -9.32
CA ARG A 108 -4.33 -5.99 -9.42
C ARG A 108 -2.93 -5.50 -9.07
N ILE A 109 -2.26 -6.25 -8.19
CA ILE A 109 -0.86 -6.02 -7.83
C ILE A 109 0.00 -6.97 -8.67
N ALA A 110 1.01 -6.43 -9.34
CA ALA A 110 1.93 -7.21 -10.17
C ALA A 110 2.92 -7.99 -9.30
N GLU A 111 3.27 -9.20 -9.74
CA GLU A 111 4.27 -10.02 -9.07
C GLU A 111 5.68 -9.49 -9.40
N PRO A 112 6.55 -9.25 -8.40
CA PRO A 112 7.94 -8.90 -8.64
C PRO A 112 8.74 -10.11 -9.14
N PRO A 113 9.90 -9.89 -9.77
CA PRO A 113 10.82 -10.98 -10.08
C PRO A 113 11.30 -11.68 -8.81
N ALA A 114 11.52 -13.00 -8.92
CA ALA A 114 12.21 -13.76 -7.88
C ALA A 114 13.62 -13.18 -7.62
N PRO A 115 14.15 -13.25 -6.39
CA PRO A 115 13.61 -13.94 -5.21
C PRO A 115 12.77 -13.04 -4.28
N ILE A 116 12.22 -11.92 -4.74
CA ILE A 116 11.46 -11.00 -3.88
C ILE A 116 10.16 -11.67 -3.41
N HIS A 117 9.93 -11.71 -2.10
CA HIS A 117 8.67 -12.18 -1.52
C HIS A 117 7.62 -11.06 -1.54
N LEU A 118 6.60 -11.22 -2.39
CA LEU A 118 5.45 -10.31 -2.40
C LEU A 118 4.45 -10.65 -1.30
N ILE A 119 4.03 -9.62 -0.55
CA ILE A 119 2.81 -9.64 0.24
C ILE A 119 1.88 -8.58 -0.35
N ALA A 120 0.85 -9.03 -1.06
CA ALA A 120 -0.15 -8.16 -1.65
C ALA A 120 -1.27 -7.85 -0.63
N LEU A 121 -1.62 -6.56 -0.50
CA LEU A 121 -2.75 -6.08 0.30
C LEU A 121 -3.65 -5.21 -0.59
N PRO A 122 -4.62 -5.81 -1.31
CA PRO A 122 -5.57 -5.05 -2.11
C PRO A 122 -6.45 -4.20 -1.19
N VAL A 123 -6.74 -2.96 -1.57
CA VAL A 123 -7.58 -2.03 -0.80
C VAL A 123 -8.59 -1.32 -1.70
N ASP A 124 -9.69 -0.86 -1.13
CA ASP A 124 -10.64 0.02 -1.80
C ASP A 124 -10.16 1.46 -1.76
N ARG A 125 -10.46 2.24 -2.82
CA ARG A 125 -10.17 3.67 -2.90
C ARG A 125 -11.44 4.47 -3.19
N ALA A 126 -11.78 5.41 -2.33
CA ALA A 126 -12.89 6.33 -2.51
C ALA A 126 -12.49 7.76 -2.10
N ARG A 127 -12.72 8.74 -2.97
CA ARG A 127 -12.43 10.18 -2.70
C ARG A 127 -11.00 10.43 -2.17
N GLY A 128 -10.02 9.71 -2.71
CA GLY A 128 -8.62 9.83 -2.27
C GLY A 128 -8.29 9.17 -0.93
N ARG A 129 -9.23 8.43 -0.34
CA ARG A 129 -9.06 7.66 0.90
C ARG A 129 -9.08 6.17 0.63
N TYR A 130 -8.48 5.40 1.53
CA TYR A 130 -8.28 3.97 1.40
C TYR A 130 -8.95 3.21 2.54
N SER A 131 -9.51 2.05 2.20
CA SER A 131 -10.18 1.16 3.14
C SER A 131 -9.84 -0.29 2.84
N HIS A 132 -9.75 -1.11 3.87
CA HIS A 132 -9.60 -2.55 3.76
C HIS A 132 -10.53 -3.20 4.77
N SER A 133 -11.25 -4.23 4.34
CA SER A 133 -12.19 -4.98 5.17
C SER A 133 -12.05 -6.46 4.88
N THR A 134 -12.11 -7.27 5.92
CA THR A 134 -12.14 -8.73 5.83
C THR A 134 -13.57 -9.26 5.64
N ALA A 135 -14.58 -8.40 5.80
CA ALA A 135 -15.97 -8.77 5.59
C ALA A 135 -16.21 -9.08 4.11
N PRO A 136 -17.06 -10.08 3.79
CA PRO A 136 -17.44 -10.34 2.41
C PRO A 136 -18.02 -9.08 1.77
N ALA A 137 -17.66 -8.85 0.50
CA ALA A 137 -18.17 -7.71 -0.26
C ALA A 137 -19.70 -7.68 -0.15
N ARG A 138 -20.23 -6.60 0.43
CA ARG A 138 -21.67 -6.42 0.51
C ARG A 138 -22.20 -6.34 -0.93
N PRO A 139 -23.27 -7.07 -1.28
CA PRO A 139 -23.84 -6.93 -2.61
C PRO A 139 -24.15 -5.45 -2.87
N ALA A 140 -23.97 -5.02 -4.12
CA ALA A 140 -24.36 -3.67 -4.53
C ALA A 140 -25.80 -3.41 -4.04
N PRO A 141 -26.10 -2.18 -3.57
CA PRO A 141 -27.48 -1.85 -3.20
C PRO A 141 -28.38 -2.23 -4.36
N THR A 142 -29.49 -2.91 -4.07
CA THR A 142 -30.50 -3.19 -5.08
C THR A 142 -31.04 -1.84 -5.56
N HIS A 143 -30.57 -1.38 -6.72
CA HIS A 143 -31.21 -0.28 -7.40
C HIS A 143 -32.62 -0.77 -7.73
N SER A 144 -33.64 -0.15 -7.13
CA SER A 144 -35.00 -0.32 -7.60
C SER A 144 -35.00 0.01 -9.08
N ALA A 145 -35.26 -0.98 -9.93
CA ALA A 145 -35.60 -0.74 -11.33
C ALA A 145 -36.96 -0.03 -11.32
N ALA A 146 -36.95 1.29 -11.13
CA ALA A 146 -38.08 2.07 -11.56
C ALA A 146 -38.16 1.84 -13.07
N PRO A 147 -39.28 1.31 -13.61
CA PRO A 147 -39.48 1.38 -15.03
C PRO A 147 -39.38 2.85 -15.42
N ALA A 148 -38.69 3.14 -16.53
CA ALA A 148 -38.77 4.43 -17.20
C ALA A 148 -40.21 4.60 -17.74
N GLY A 149 -41.19 4.74 -16.85
CA GLY A 149 -42.42 5.45 -17.17
C GLY A 149 -42.01 6.90 -17.29
N ALA A 150 -42.24 7.49 -18.47
CA ALA A 150 -41.91 8.84 -18.86
C ALA A 150 -42.00 9.83 -17.69
N ALA A 151 -40.87 10.07 -17.02
CA ALA A 151 -40.71 11.23 -16.19
C ALA A 151 -40.42 12.36 -17.16
N GLU A 152 -41.43 13.22 -17.34
CA GLU A 152 -41.28 14.52 -17.98
C GLU A 152 -40.03 15.18 -17.40
N VAL A 153 -39.02 15.38 -18.25
CA VAL A 153 -37.81 16.11 -17.89
C VAL A 153 -38.27 17.53 -17.61
N ALA A 154 -38.45 17.87 -16.34
CA ALA A 154 -38.61 19.27 -15.94
C ALA A 154 -37.26 19.95 -16.22
N GLU A 155 -37.22 20.68 -17.32
CA GLU A 155 -36.12 21.58 -17.67
C GLU A 155 -36.00 22.61 -16.55
N LEU A 156 -34.88 22.60 -15.82
CA LEU A 156 -34.57 23.63 -14.84
C LEU A 156 -34.34 24.94 -15.61
N PRO A 157 -35.12 26.01 -15.36
CA PRO A 157 -34.96 27.26 -16.08
C PRO A 157 -33.56 27.82 -15.80
N LEU A 158 -32.82 28.06 -16.87
CA LEU A 158 -31.53 28.75 -16.80
C LEU A 158 -31.76 30.18 -16.29
N PRO A 159 -30.97 30.67 -15.31
CA PRO A 159 -31.10 32.03 -14.83
C PRO A 159 -30.80 33.02 -15.96
N GLU A 160 -31.71 33.97 -16.18
CA GLU A 160 -31.53 34.99 -17.21
C GLU A 160 -30.28 35.85 -16.95
N PRO A 161 -29.58 36.28 -18.02
CA PRO A 161 -28.43 37.15 -17.89
C PRO A 161 -28.84 38.48 -17.27
N ARG A 162 -28.18 38.81 -16.15
CA ARG A 162 -28.31 40.09 -15.44
C ARG A 162 -27.97 41.22 -16.40
N ARG A 163 -28.95 42.05 -16.76
CA ARG A 163 -28.70 43.34 -17.42
C ARG A 163 -28.34 44.33 -16.33
N ASP A 164 -27.06 44.69 -16.28
CA ASP A 164 -26.62 45.83 -15.47
C ASP A 164 -27.15 47.13 -16.11
N PRO A 165 -27.84 48.00 -15.36
CA PRO A 165 -28.18 49.33 -15.83
C PRO A 165 -26.94 50.23 -15.82
N LEU A 166 -26.79 51.02 -16.89
CA LEU A 166 -25.80 52.09 -17.04
C LEU A 166 -25.94 53.19 -15.98
#